data_AF-A0A430R4R6-F1
#
_entry.id   AF-A0A430R4R6-F1
#
_cell.length_a   1.000
_cell.length_b   1.000
_cell.length_c   1.000
_cell.angle_alpha   90.00
_cell.angle_beta   90.00
_cell.angle_gamma   90.00
#
_symmetry.space_group_name_H-M   'P 1'
#
loop_
_entity.id
_entity.type
_entity.pdbx_description
1 polymer ?
#
loop_
_entity_poly.entity_id
_entity_poly.type
_entity_poly.pdbx_seq_one_letter_code
_entity_poly.pdbx_strand_id
1 'polypeptide(L)'
;MYRPPKPAAYTPASLSPEGPHHEVKEAKNPKLLGPITFRYPSAFEEVLIGARAVEIASAGRAAPVALEALPLRARLLAEAIATLEYVIKTAPEGWYAKGADGKPVLAPGLIGEGDEDLILEVYEAYLRWKEAFRERPSGASEPGPAQALVPGGEPDGGAGPVADDEP
;
A
#
# COMPACT_ATOMS: atom_id res chain seq x y z
N MET A 1 1.65 -40.45 26.33
CA MET A 1 1.14 -39.08 26.11
C MET A 1 1.55 -38.65 24.72
N TYR A 2 0.60 -38.51 23.80
CA TYR A 2 0.87 -38.00 22.45
C TYR A 2 1.00 -36.47 22.51
N ARG A 3 2.14 -35.92 22.09
CA ARG A 3 2.29 -34.47 21.87
C ARG A 3 2.01 -34.20 20.40
N PRO A 4 1.00 -33.37 20.06
CA PRO A 4 0.80 -32.99 18.67
C PRO A 4 2.03 -32.23 18.16
N PRO A 5 2.46 -32.45 16.90
CA PRO A 5 3.52 -31.67 16.31
C PRO A 5 3.11 -30.19 16.31
N LYS A 6 4.05 -29.29 16.62
CA LYS A 6 3.80 -27.84 16.53
C LYS A 6 3.33 -27.52 15.11
N PRO A 7 2.27 -26.71 14.94
CA PRO A 7 1.85 -26.29 13.61
C PRO A 7 3.04 -25.62 12.92
N ALA A 8 3.25 -25.97 11.66
CA ALA A 8 4.25 -25.31 10.82
C ALA A 8 3.96 -23.81 10.88
N ALA A 9 4.91 -23.02 11.38
CA ALA A 9 4.82 -21.58 11.30
C ALA A 9 4.76 -21.26 9.81
N TYR A 10 3.62 -20.75 9.35
CA TYR A 10 3.52 -20.14 8.04
C TYR A 10 4.42 -18.91 8.07
N THR A 11 5.65 -19.08 7.59
CA THR A 11 6.52 -17.96 7.26
C THR A 11 6.14 -17.61 5.82
N PRO A 12 5.40 -16.53 5.54
CA PRO A 12 5.22 -16.10 4.16
C PRO A 12 6.61 -15.98 3.54
N ALA A 13 6.80 -16.57 2.38
CA ALA A 13 8.02 -16.41 1.61
C ALA A 13 8.34 -14.92 1.61
N SER A 14 9.53 -14.56 2.08
CA SER A 14 10.01 -13.19 2.12
C SER A 14 9.95 -12.65 0.70
N LEU A 15 8.85 -11.98 0.37
CA LEU A 15 8.84 -10.91 -0.61
C LEU A 15 9.96 -10.01 -0.14
N SER A 16 11.12 -10.00 -0.79
CA SER A 16 12.13 -9.00 -0.47
C SER A 16 11.44 -7.65 -0.69
N PRO A 17 11.09 -6.91 0.38
CA PRO A 17 10.53 -5.57 0.27
C PRO A 17 11.65 -4.56 -0.09
N GLU A 18 12.77 -5.06 -0.61
CA GLU A 18 14.08 -4.45 -0.64
C GLU A 18 14.66 -4.64 -2.03
N GLY A 19 14.10 -3.89 -2.96
CA GLY A 19 14.67 -3.65 -4.28
C GLY A 19 14.16 -2.30 -4.79
N PRO A 20 14.86 -1.64 -5.71
CA PRO A 20 14.28 -0.49 -6.40
C PRO A 20 12.99 -0.93 -7.10
N HIS A 21 11.88 -0.26 -6.79
CA HIS A 21 10.60 -0.51 -7.45
C HIS A 21 10.51 0.22 -8.79
N HIS A 22 11.31 1.29 -8.95
CA HIS A 22 11.49 2.03 -10.20
C HIS A 22 12.93 2.59 -10.25
N GLU A 23 13.44 2.85 -11.45
CA GLU A 23 14.73 3.52 -11.66
C GLU A 23 14.56 4.61 -12.72
N VAL A 24 14.85 5.85 -12.33
CA VAL A 24 14.84 6.99 -13.25
C VAL A 24 16.18 7.01 -14.00
N LYS A 25 16.13 6.73 -15.30
CA LYS A 25 17.32 6.59 -16.16
C LYS A 25 17.61 7.83 -17.00
N GLU A 26 16.58 8.62 -17.27
CA GLU A 26 16.67 9.80 -18.13
C GLU A 26 15.96 10.97 -17.44
N ALA A 27 16.70 12.06 -17.24
CA ALA A 27 16.21 13.32 -16.70
C ALA A 27 17.21 14.41 -17.12
N LYS A 28 16.72 15.62 -17.42
CA LYS A 28 17.59 16.79 -17.64
C LYS A 28 18.35 17.14 -16.37
N ASN A 29 17.72 17.01 -15.21
CA ASN A 29 18.38 17.17 -13.94
C ASN A 29 19.00 15.84 -13.48
N PRO A 30 20.34 15.70 -13.46
CA PRO A 30 21.00 14.45 -13.09
C PRO A 30 20.78 14.06 -11.62
N LYS A 31 20.34 15.00 -10.76
CA LYS A 31 20.01 14.71 -9.35
C LYS A 31 18.71 13.92 -9.18
N LEU A 32 17.91 13.79 -10.24
CA LEU A 32 16.68 12.99 -10.26
C LEU A 32 16.94 11.52 -10.59
N LEU A 33 18.12 11.20 -11.14
CA LEU A 33 18.48 9.88 -11.62
C LEU A 33 18.74 8.91 -10.46
N GLY A 34 18.27 7.68 -10.64
CA GLY A 34 18.54 6.58 -9.72
C GLY A 34 17.30 5.88 -9.17
N PRO A 35 17.49 5.02 -8.16
CA PRO A 35 16.47 4.09 -7.69
C PRO A 35 15.43 4.76 -6.79
N ILE A 36 14.17 4.35 -6.98
CA ILE A 36 13.03 4.75 -6.15
C ILE A 36 12.41 3.51 -5.51
N THR A 37 12.05 3.60 -4.24
CA THR A 37 11.24 2.59 -3.55
C THR A 37 9.95 3.20 -3.02
N PHE A 38 8.92 2.37 -2.95
CA PHE A 38 7.57 2.72 -2.55
C PHE A 38 7.14 1.93 -1.32
N ARG A 39 6.11 2.43 -0.65
CA ARG A 39 5.38 1.71 0.41
C ARG A 39 3.88 1.86 0.22
N TYR A 40 3.12 1.03 0.92
CA TYR A 40 1.69 1.23 1.03
C TYR A 40 1.40 2.42 1.95
N PRO A 41 0.52 3.35 1.54
CA PRO A 41 -0.06 4.29 2.47
C PRO A 41 -1.02 3.54 3.40
N SER A 42 -1.07 3.95 4.66
CA SER A 42 -2.12 3.56 5.59
C SER A 42 -3.46 4.19 5.22
N ALA A 43 -4.55 3.68 5.79
CA ALA A 43 -5.88 4.26 5.56
C ALA A 43 -5.96 5.75 5.96
N PHE A 44 -5.24 6.16 7.01
CA PHE A 44 -5.16 7.56 7.40
C PHE A 44 -4.39 8.41 6.39
N GLU A 45 -3.30 7.88 5.84
CA GLU A 45 -2.51 8.57 4.81
C GLU A 45 -3.28 8.72 3.49
N GLU A 46 -4.13 7.75 3.12
CA GLU A 46 -5.03 7.89 1.96
C GLU A 46 -5.96 9.11 2.11
N VAL A 47 -6.44 9.40 3.32
CA VAL A 47 -7.23 10.62 3.60
C VAL A 47 -6.37 11.87 3.49
N LEU A 48 -5.14 11.83 4.02
CA LEU A 48 -4.21 12.96 3.95
C LEU A 48 -3.77 13.28 2.51
N ILE A 49 -3.59 12.26 1.66
CA ILE A 49 -3.30 12.42 0.24
C ILE A 49 -4.42 13.22 -0.45
N GLY A 50 -5.68 12.89 -0.19
CA GLY A 50 -6.82 13.63 -0.73
C GLY A 50 -6.83 15.09 -0.30
N ALA A 51 -6.61 15.37 0.99
CA ALA A 51 -6.53 16.73 1.50
C ALA A 51 -5.36 17.52 0.87
N ARG A 52 -4.21 16.85 0.71
CA ARG A 52 -3.01 17.43 0.10
C ARG A 52 -3.21 17.75 -1.38
N ALA A 53 -3.90 16.90 -2.15
CA ALA A 53 -4.22 17.17 -3.55
C ALA A 53 -5.08 18.44 -3.71
N VAL A 54 -6.05 18.66 -2.81
CA VAL A 54 -6.86 19.89 -2.77
C VAL A 54 -6.03 21.12 -2.40
N GLU A 55 -5.09 20.97 -1.47
CA GLU A 55 -4.16 22.04 -1.09
C GLU A 55 -3.29 22.47 -2.29
N ILE A 56 -2.72 21.50 -3.02
CA ILE A 56 -1.94 21.73 -4.23
C ILE A 56 -2.80 22.39 -5.31
N ALA A 57 -4.02 21.89 -5.54
CA ALA A 57 -4.97 22.46 -6.49
C ALA A 57 -5.33 23.92 -6.17
N SER A 58 -5.41 24.24 -4.88
CA SER A 58 -5.72 25.59 -4.40
C SER A 58 -4.53 26.54 -4.54
N ALA A 59 -3.29 26.04 -4.62
CA ALA A 59 -2.07 26.81 -4.88
C ALA A 59 -1.94 28.11 -4.04
N GLY A 60 -2.35 28.06 -2.77
CA GLY A 60 -2.30 29.21 -1.85
C GLY A 60 -3.33 30.32 -2.12
N ARG A 61 -4.32 30.09 -2.98
CA ARG A 61 -5.41 31.04 -3.22
C ARG A 61 -6.27 31.23 -1.97
N ALA A 62 -6.79 32.45 -1.79
CA ALA A 62 -7.68 32.80 -0.68
C ALA A 62 -9.02 32.04 -0.72
N ALA A 63 -9.52 31.74 -1.92
CA ALA A 63 -10.66 30.87 -2.13
C ALA A 63 -10.15 29.51 -2.65
N PRO A 64 -10.37 28.40 -1.92
CA PRO A 64 -9.98 27.08 -2.37
C PRO A 64 -10.63 26.70 -3.70
N VAL A 65 -9.89 25.94 -4.52
CA VAL A 65 -10.40 25.42 -5.80
C VAL A 65 -10.69 23.94 -5.60
N ALA A 66 -11.90 23.52 -5.96
CA ALA A 66 -12.23 22.10 -5.98
C ALA A 66 -11.33 21.36 -6.98
N LEU A 67 -10.80 20.21 -6.59
CA LEU A 67 -9.86 19.43 -7.39
C LEU A 67 -10.47 19.04 -8.76
N GLU A 68 -11.76 18.77 -8.78
CA GLU A 68 -12.54 18.38 -9.95
C GLU A 68 -12.76 19.53 -10.94
N ALA A 69 -12.57 20.78 -10.50
CA ALA A 69 -12.68 21.95 -11.36
C ALA A 69 -11.40 22.22 -12.17
N LEU A 70 -10.29 21.52 -11.88
CA LEU A 70 -9.06 21.63 -12.64
C LEU A 70 -9.16 20.90 -14.00
N PRO A 71 -8.41 21.35 -15.02
CA PRO A 71 -8.19 20.56 -16.22
C PRO A 71 -7.65 19.16 -15.87
N LEU A 72 -8.08 18.13 -16.62
CA LEU A 72 -7.75 16.73 -16.32
C LEU A 72 -6.26 16.50 -16.03
N ARG A 73 -5.37 17.06 -16.85
CA ARG A 73 -3.92 16.93 -16.67
C ARG A 73 -3.44 17.53 -15.36
N ALA A 74 -3.96 18.70 -14.97
CA ALA A 74 -3.61 19.35 -13.72
C ALA A 74 -4.15 18.59 -12.51
N ARG A 75 -5.36 18.01 -12.61
CA ARG A 75 -5.92 17.12 -11.59
C ARG A 75 -5.04 15.90 -11.36
N LEU A 76 -4.67 15.19 -12.43
CA LEU A 76 -3.82 14.01 -12.36
C LEU A 76 -2.44 14.32 -11.76
N LEU A 77 -1.86 15.47 -12.13
CA LEU A 77 -0.59 15.91 -11.54
C LEU A 77 -0.72 16.20 -10.04
N ALA A 78 -1.78 16.90 -9.61
CA ALA A 78 -2.02 17.19 -8.21
C ALA A 78 -2.18 15.90 -7.37
N GLU A 79 -2.94 14.93 -7.88
CA GLU A 79 -3.11 13.61 -7.26
C GLU A 79 -1.80 12.81 -7.23
N ALA A 80 -1.04 12.81 -8.33
CA ALA A 80 0.25 12.12 -8.43
C ALA A 80 1.25 12.70 -7.42
N ILE A 81 1.41 14.02 -7.36
CA ILE A 81 2.30 14.71 -6.43
C ILE A 81 1.90 14.37 -4.99
N ALA A 82 0.62 14.56 -4.65
CA ALA A 82 0.11 14.28 -3.32
C ALA A 82 0.32 12.81 -2.93
N THR A 83 0.13 11.87 -3.85
CA THR A 83 0.35 10.45 -3.54
C THR A 83 1.83 10.16 -3.31
N LEU A 84 2.70 10.59 -4.24
CA LEU A 84 4.14 10.33 -4.21
C LEU A 84 4.81 10.91 -2.97
N GLU A 85 4.35 12.07 -2.46
CA GLU A 85 4.81 12.64 -1.18
C GLU A 85 4.70 11.65 -0.01
N TYR A 86 3.65 10.83 0.01
CA TYR A 86 3.41 9.88 1.10
C TYR A 86 3.97 8.49 0.82
N VAL A 87 3.97 8.04 -0.44
CA VAL A 87 4.29 6.63 -0.75
C VAL A 87 5.75 6.38 -1.11
N ILE A 88 6.52 7.39 -1.52
CA ILE A 88 7.95 7.19 -1.76
C ILE A 88 8.65 7.00 -0.40
N LYS A 89 9.40 5.90 -0.28
CA LYS A 89 10.20 5.58 0.90
C LYS A 89 11.67 6.01 0.73
N THR A 90 12.23 5.79 -0.46
CA THR A 90 13.56 6.25 -0.84
C THR A 90 13.54 6.77 -2.27
N ALA A 91 14.23 7.86 -2.54
CA ALA A 91 14.49 8.38 -3.89
C ALA A 91 15.79 9.20 -3.89
N PRO A 92 16.34 9.53 -5.08
CA PRO A 92 17.48 10.43 -5.21
C PRO A 92 17.22 11.81 -4.58
N GLU A 93 18.28 12.50 -4.15
CA GLU A 93 18.17 13.78 -3.42
C GLU A 93 17.39 14.86 -4.18
N GLY A 94 17.42 14.85 -5.52
CA GLY A 94 16.78 15.88 -6.35
C GLY A 94 15.26 15.89 -6.27
N TRP A 95 14.64 14.81 -5.77
CA TRP A 95 13.19 14.69 -5.61
C TRP A 95 12.62 15.52 -4.46
N TYR A 96 13.46 15.90 -3.49
CA TYR A 96 13.03 16.54 -2.25
C TYR A 96 13.67 17.90 -2.04
N ALA A 97 12.86 18.87 -1.63
CA ALA A 97 13.34 20.09 -1.00
C ALA A 97 13.23 19.96 0.53
N LYS A 98 14.04 20.74 1.25
CA LYS A 98 13.85 20.91 2.70
C LYS A 98 12.61 21.79 2.93
N GLY A 99 11.57 21.22 3.51
CA GLY A 99 10.40 21.96 3.97
C GLY A 99 10.75 22.91 5.12
N ALA A 100 9.83 23.84 5.43
CA ALA A 100 10.00 24.82 6.51
C ALA A 100 10.08 24.17 7.91
N ASP A 101 9.55 22.96 8.05
CA ASP A 101 9.61 22.11 9.24
C ASP A 101 10.80 21.14 9.24
N GLY A 102 11.70 21.26 8.25
CA GLY A 102 12.86 20.40 8.08
C GLY A 102 12.57 19.02 7.48
N LYS A 103 11.31 18.72 7.15
CA LYS A 103 10.96 17.45 6.50
C LYS A 103 11.19 17.51 4.98
N PRO A 104 11.58 16.40 4.33
CA PRO A 104 11.66 16.34 2.88
C PRO A 104 10.24 16.48 2.31
N VAL A 105 10.02 17.53 1.54
CA VAL A 105 8.77 17.74 0.79
C VAL A 105 9.09 17.49 -0.67
N LEU A 106 8.25 16.75 -1.37
CA LEU A 106 8.42 16.57 -2.81
C LEU A 106 8.46 17.97 -3.44
N ALA A 107 9.45 18.24 -4.27
CA ALA A 107 9.63 19.56 -4.85
C ALA A 107 9.35 19.51 -6.36
N PRO A 108 8.06 19.51 -6.78
CA PRO A 108 7.71 19.54 -8.20
C PRO A 108 8.42 20.66 -8.97
N GLY A 109 8.70 21.80 -8.33
CA GLY A 109 9.43 22.92 -8.92
C GLY A 109 10.92 22.67 -9.20
N LEU A 110 11.54 21.67 -8.57
CA LEU A 110 12.91 21.20 -8.91
C LEU A 110 12.89 20.12 -10.02
N ILE A 111 11.71 19.54 -10.26
CA ILE A 111 11.37 18.65 -11.37
C ILE A 111 10.75 19.49 -12.53
N GLY A 112 10.93 20.82 -12.48
CA GLY A 112 10.37 21.79 -13.42
C GLY A 112 11.36 22.23 -14.50
N GLU A 113 10.80 22.54 -15.68
CA GLU A 113 11.45 22.75 -16.99
C GLU A 113 12.09 21.50 -17.62
N GLY A 114 11.26 20.74 -18.32
CA GLY A 114 11.69 19.68 -19.24
C GLY A 114 11.78 18.26 -18.68
N ASP A 115 11.47 18.09 -17.40
CA ASP A 115 11.34 16.81 -16.69
C ASP A 115 9.89 16.62 -16.15
N GLU A 116 8.93 17.38 -16.67
CA GLU A 116 7.56 17.52 -16.14
C GLU A 116 6.76 16.20 -16.14
N ASP A 117 7.08 15.31 -17.08
CA ASP A 117 6.41 14.01 -17.20
C ASP A 117 6.98 12.95 -16.23
N LEU A 118 8.13 13.19 -15.59
CA LEU A 118 8.73 12.23 -14.63
C LEU A 118 7.82 11.96 -13.44
N ILE A 119 7.04 12.96 -12.99
CA ILE A 119 6.09 12.77 -11.90
C ILE A 119 5.04 11.73 -12.28
N LEU A 120 4.52 11.81 -13.50
CA LEU A 120 3.52 10.87 -13.99
C LEU A 120 4.13 9.49 -14.26
N GLU A 121 5.37 9.43 -14.78
CA GLU A 121 6.11 8.18 -14.96
C GLU A 121 6.29 7.43 -13.63
N VAL A 122 6.78 8.13 -12.59
CA VAL A 122 7.00 7.52 -11.27
C VAL A 122 5.68 7.15 -10.59
N TYR A 123 4.64 7.95 -10.80
CA TYR A 123 3.30 7.62 -10.32
C TYR A 123 2.74 6.37 -11.01
N GLU A 124 2.93 6.22 -12.32
CA GLU A 124 2.55 5.02 -13.06
C GLU A 124 3.33 3.79 -12.55
N ALA A 125 4.62 3.94 -12.28
CA ALA A 125 5.43 2.88 -11.68
C ALA A 125 4.90 2.45 -10.30
N TYR A 126 4.45 3.40 -9.47
CA TYR A 126 3.78 3.10 -8.20
C TYR A 126 2.48 2.33 -8.42
N LEU A 127 1.64 2.73 -9.39
CA LEU A 127 0.39 2.03 -9.69
C LEU A 127 0.64 0.59 -10.13
N ARG A 128 1.60 0.36 -11.05
CA ARG A 128 1.99 -1.00 -11.49
C ARG A 128 2.52 -1.84 -10.32
N TRP A 129 3.34 -1.26 -9.45
CA TRP A 129 3.83 -1.93 -8.24
C TRP A 129 2.68 -2.28 -7.27
N LYS A 130 1.71 -1.38 -7.11
CA LYS A 130 0.51 -1.57 -6.28
C LYS A 130 -0.38 -2.68 -6.85
N GLU A 131 -0.56 -2.71 -8.16
CA GLU A 131 -1.33 -3.74 -8.87
C GLU A 131 -0.66 -5.11 -8.76
N ALA A 132 0.64 -5.23 -8.99
CA ALA A 132 1.36 -6.50 -8.89
C ALA A 132 1.24 -7.17 -7.50
N PHE A 133 1.05 -6.38 -6.44
CA PHE A 133 0.80 -6.89 -5.10
C PHE A 133 -0.67 -7.29 -4.88
N ARG A 134 -1.63 -6.59 -5.51
CA ARG A 134 -3.06 -6.92 -5.49
C ARG A 134 -3.40 -8.14 -6.36
N GLU A 135 -2.73 -8.29 -7.50
CA GLU A 135 -2.78 -9.44 -8.41
C GLU A 135 -2.07 -10.68 -7.85
N ARG A 136 -1.71 -10.71 -6.56
CA ARG A 136 -1.56 -11.95 -5.80
C ARG A 136 -2.85 -12.33 -5.05
N PRO A 137 -3.93 -12.77 -5.72
CA PRO A 137 -4.93 -13.57 -5.06
C PRO A 137 -4.42 -15.02 -4.92
N SER A 138 -4.54 -15.55 -3.70
CA SER A 138 -4.71 -16.99 -3.41
C SER A 138 -3.67 -17.99 -3.94
N GLY A 139 -2.38 -17.72 -3.72
CA GLY A 139 -1.38 -18.79 -3.55
C GLY A 139 -1.28 -19.30 -2.10
N ALA A 140 -2.08 -18.73 -1.18
CA ALA A 140 -2.39 -19.41 0.06
C ALA A 140 -3.22 -20.62 -0.31
N SER A 141 -2.67 -21.83 -0.16
CA SER A 141 -3.42 -23.07 -0.26
C SER A 141 -4.77 -22.87 0.41
N GLU A 142 -5.87 -23.17 -0.30
CA GLU A 142 -7.19 -23.24 0.33
C GLU A 142 -7.03 -23.97 1.68
N PRO A 143 -7.57 -23.44 2.79
CA PRO A 143 -7.66 -24.25 3.99
C PRO A 143 -8.35 -25.54 3.55
N GLY A 144 -7.62 -26.65 3.65
CA GLY A 144 -8.10 -27.94 3.15
C GLY A 144 -9.51 -28.19 3.69
N PRO A 145 -10.38 -28.86 2.92
CA PRO A 145 -11.78 -29.03 3.29
C PRO A 145 -11.85 -29.53 4.73
N ALA A 146 -12.61 -28.82 5.58
CA ALA A 146 -12.87 -29.27 6.94
C ALA A 146 -13.31 -30.73 6.86
N GLN A 147 -12.50 -31.62 7.42
CA GLN A 147 -12.78 -33.05 7.42
C GLN A 147 -14.08 -33.27 8.20
N ALA A 148 -15.19 -33.42 7.47
CA ALA A 148 -16.39 -34.03 8.00
C ALA A 148 -16.21 -35.56 7.95
N LEU A 149 -16.66 -36.18 9.04
CA LEU A 149 -16.83 -37.62 9.32
C LEU A 149 -15.65 -38.38 9.93
N VAL A 150 -15.84 -38.76 11.20
CA VAL A 150 -15.50 -40.11 11.64
C VAL A 150 -16.80 -40.93 11.61
N PRO A 151 -16.95 -41.90 10.70
CA PRO A 151 -17.99 -42.92 10.76
C PRO A 151 -17.45 -44.17 11.47
N GLY A 152 -18.14 -44.62 12.51
CA GLY A 152 -18.03 -45.98 13.05
C GLY A 152 -17.29 -46.14 14.38
N GLY A 153 -18.07 -46.31 15.44
CA GLY A 153 -17.66 -46.83 16.75
C GLY A 153 -18.93 -47.05 17.58
N GLU A 154 -19.26 -48.32 17.84
CA GLU A 154 -20.58 -48.89 18.19
C GLU A 154 -21.27 -48.39 19.49
N PRO A 155 -22.59 -48.67 19.61
CA PRO A 155 -23.39 -48.41 20.80
C PRO A 155 -23.37 -49.61 21.78
N ASP A 156 -22.92 -49.39 23.01
CA ASP A 156 -23.18 -50.25 24.17
C ASP A 156 -22.73 -49.44 25.39
N GLY A 157 -23.45 -49.22 26.49
CA GLY A 157 -24.62 -49.84 27.07
C GLY A 157 -24.47 -49.59 28.57
N GLY A 158 -25.54 -49.18 29.26
CA GLY A 158 -25.61 -49.35 30.71
C GLY A 158 -25.97 -48.13 31.57
N ALA A 159 -27.18 -48.24 32.15
CA ALA A 159 -27.62 -47.74 33.46
C ALA A 159 -28.07 -46.27 33.60
N GLY A 160 -29.39 -46.08 33.62
CA GLY A 160 -30.04 -44.99 34.40
C GLY A 160 -29.88 -45.22 35.92
N PRO A 161 -30.40 -44.33 36.80
CA PRO A 161 -31.82 -43.94 36.84
C PRO A 161 -32.15 -42.42 37.04
N VAL A 162 -33.40 -42.06 36.67
CA VAL A 162 -34.43 -41.14 37.27
C VAL A 162 -34.03 -40.28 38.50
N ALA A 163 -34.53 -39.07 38.82
CA ALA A 163 -35.75 -38.29 38.57
C ALA A 163 -35.51 -36.82 39.02
N ASP A 164 -36.13 -35.82 38.38
CA ASP A 164 -37.20 -34.91 38.88
C ASP A 164 -36.80 -33.64 39.69
N ASP A 165 -37.49 -32.56 39.31
CA ASP A 165 -37.87 -31.30 39.98
C ASP A 165 -36.86 -30.16 40.26
N GLU A 166 -37.18 -29.01 39.65
CA GLU A 166 -36.79 -27.64 40.02
C GLU A 166 -37.61 -27.13 41.23
N PRO A 167 -37.08 -26.18 42.02
CA PRO A 167 -37.89 -25.29 42.86
C PRO A 167 -38.40 -24.04 42.11
#